data_AF-A0A3S1R3S9-F1
#
_entry.id   AF-A0A3S1R3S9-F1
#
_cell.length_a   1.000
_cell.length_b   1.000
_cell.length_c   1.000
_cell.angle_alpha   90.00
_cell.angle_beta   90.00
_cell.angle_gamma   90.00
#
_symmetry.space_group_name_H-M   'P 1'
#
loop_
_entity.id
_entity.type
_entity.pdbx_description
1 polymer ?
#
loop_
_entity_poly.entity_id
_entity_poly.type
_entity_poly.pdbx_seq_one_letter_code
_entity_poly.pdbx_strand_id
1 'polypeptide(L)'
;GKKTARMIWGNQASVLVGDFLLGQAFRMMVEVGSLEALDILSTAASIIAEGEVMQLAAAKNLDTTEDEHFAVIKAKTAALFSAAAEVGPVIAQASRTDRAALRSYGMNLGLAFQLIDDALDYGGSSTDLGKNVGDDFREGKVTLPVILAYRRGTKAERSFWKRAIEENVTDDAGLE
;
A
#
# COMPACT_ATOMS: atom_id res chain seq x y z
N GLY A 1 -6.53 3.84 16.52
CA GLY A 1 -6.82 4.05 17.97
C GLY A 1 -5.91 5.01 18.75
N LYS A 2 -4.68 5.33 18.33
CA LYS A 2 -3.82 6.36 18.98
C LYS A 2 -3.54 7.52 18.02
N LYS A 3 -3.27 8.72 18.54
CA LYS A 3 -2.88 9.88 17.70
C LYS A 3 -1.60 9.55 16.91
N THR A 4 -1.55 9.96 15.65
CA THR A 4 -0.37 9.74 14.79
C THR A 4 0.83 10.55 15.29
N ALA A 5 2.04 10.08 15.00
CA ALA A 5 3.26 10.77 15.43
C ALA A 5 3.34 12.21 14.93
N ARG A 6 2.90 12.46 13.68
CA ARG A 6 2.81 13.79 13.09
C ARG A 6 1.91 14.73 13.88
N MET A 7 0.81 14.23 14.45
CA MET A 7 -0.12 15.04 15.25
C MET A 7 0.41 15.37 16.65
N ILE A 8 1.36 14.58 17.17
CA ILE A 8 1.91 14.78 18.52
C ILE A 8 3.22 15.59 18.44
N TRP A 9 4.12 15.23 17.53
CA TRP A 9 5.49 15.74 17.46
C TRP A 9 5.78 16.57 16.21
N GLY A 10 4.81 16.71 15.29
CA GLY A 10 4.98 17.44 14.05
C GLY A 10 5.66 16.63 12.93
N ASN A 11 5.71 17.24 11.75
CA ASN A 11 6.19 16.58 10.53
C ASN A 11 7.70 16.28 10.60
N GLN A 12 8.51 17.27 10.97
CA GLN A 12 9.97 17.12 11.00
C GLN A 12 10.43 15.98 11.92
N ALA A 13 9.88 15.91 13.14
CA ALA A 13 10.20 14.85 14.08
C ALA A 13 9.79 13.46 13.55
N SER A 14 8.64 13.35 12.90
CA SER A 14 8.14 12.08 12.36
C SER A 14 9.02 11.56 11.22
N VAL A 15 9.47 12.45 10.33
CA VAL A 15 10.39 12.10 9.23
C VAL A 15 11.73 11.62 9.79
N LEU A 16 12.33 12.37 10.73
CA LEU A 16 13.62 12.01 11.31
C LEU A 16 13.59 10.68 12.08
N VAL A 17 12.49 10.36 12.76
CA VAL A 17 12.31 9.05 13.41
C VAL A 17 12.20 7.93 12.35
N GLY A 18 11.51 8.19 11.23
CA GLY A 18 11.47 7.27 10.10
C GLY A 18 12.86 6.98 9.54
N ASP A 19 13.65 8.03 9.28
CA ASP A 19 15.04 7.92 8.80
C ASP A 19 15.91 7.11 9.77
N PHE A 20 15.75 7.37 11.08
CA PHE A 20 16.45 6.62 12.12
C PHE A 20 16.10 5.13 12.11
N LEU A 21 14.81 4.78 12.04
CA LEU A 21 14.36 3.38 12.01
C LEU A 21 14.84 2.66 10.75
N LEU A 22 14.83 3.33 9.60
CA LEU A 22 15.38 2.80 8.37
C LEU A 22 16.88 2.52 8.52
N GLY A 23 17.64 3.46 9.10
CA GLY A 23 19.06 3.26 9.42
C GLY A 23 19.31 2.09 10.38
N GLN A 24 18.47 1.91 11.39
CA GLN A 24 18.54 0.76 12.30
C GLN A 24 18.27 -0.56 11.57
N ALA A 25 17.27 -0.59 10.68
CA ALA A 25 16.97 -1.77 9.86
C ALA A 25 18.17 -2.16 8.99
N PHE A 26 18.81 -1.21 8.31
CA PHE A 26 20.02 -1.46 7.54
C PHE A 26 21.18 -1.98 8.40
N ARG A 27 21.37 -1.41 9.60
CA ARG A 27 22.41 -1.92 10.52
C ARG A 27 22.17 -3.37 10.90
N MET A 28 20.93 -3.73 11.27
CA MET A 28 20.57 -5.11 11.59
C MET A 28 20.78 -6.06 10.40
N MET A 29 20.47 -5.62 9.17
CA MET A 29 20.71 -6.43 7.97
C MET A 29 22.20 -6.67 7.70
N VAL A 30 23.04 -5.66 7.92
CA VAL A 30 24.51 -5.80 7.77
C VAL A 30 25.08 -6.76 8.82
N GLU A 31 24.58 -6.73 10.05
CA GLU A 31 24.99 -7.64 11.13
C GLU A 31 24.72 -9.12 10.79
N VAL A 32 23.68 -9.42 10.00
CA VAL A 32 23.38 -10.79 9.52
C VAL A 32 24.44 -11.30 8.53
N GLY A 33 25.15 -10.41 7.83
CA GLY A 33 26.26 -10.77 6.92
C GLY A 33 25.85 -11.42 5.60
N SER A 34 24.55 -11.41 5.25
CA SER A 34 24.05 -11.93 3.96
C SER A 34 23.83 -10.80 2.96
N LEU A 35 24.73 -10.68 1.98
CA LEU A 35 24.59 -9.69 0.90
C LEU A 35 23.36 -9.94 0.03
N GLU A 36 22.97 -11.22 -0.16
CA GLU A 36 21.77 -11.57 -0.92
C GLU A 36 20.50 -11.12 -0.20
N ALA A 37 20.41 -11.29 1.13
CA ALA A 37 19.27 -10.80 1.90
C ALA A 37 19.20 -9.27 1.94
N LEU A 38 20.37 -8.61 2.03
CA LEU A 38 20.48 -7.14 1.96
C LEU A 38 20.01 -6.62 0.61
N ASP A 39 20.39 -7.26 -0.49
CA ASP A 39 19.96 -6.91 -1.86
C ASP A 39 18.44 -7.02 -2.00
N ILE A 40 17.84 -8.11 -1.51
CA ILE A 40 16.38 -8.33 -1.55
C ILE A 40 15.63 -7.23 -0.79
N LEU A 41 16.03 -6.93 0.45
CA LEU A 41 15.32 -5.96 1.29
C LEU A 41 15.56 -4.51 0.85
N SER A 42 16.77 -4.18 0.40
CA SER A 42 17.06 -2.84 -0.16
C SER A 42 16.31 -2.60 -1.46
N THR A 43 16.27 -3.59 -2.36
CA THR A 43 15.46 -3.54 -3.59
C THR A 43 13.98 -3.37 -3.26
N ALA A 44 13.45 -4.11 -2.27
CA ALA A 44 12.07 -3.96 -1.84
C ALA A 44 11.77 -2.55 -1.31
N ALA A 45 12.69 -1.95 -0.53
CA ALA A 45 12.53 -0.57 -0.05
C ALA A 45 12.45 0.45 -1.20
N SER A 46 13.26 0.29 -2.24
CA SER A 46 13.18 1.11 -3.46
C SER A 46 11.84 0.93 -4.18
N ILE A 47 11.40 -0.31 -4.38
CA ILE A 47 10.12 -0.61 -5.04
C ILE A 47 8.94 -0.01 -4.26
N ILE A 48 8.96 -0.06 -2.92
CA ILE A 48 7.89 0.55 -2.10
C ILE A 48 7.83 2.06 -2.32
N ALA A 49 9.00 2.73 -2.34
CA ALA A 49 9.06 4.17 -2.60
C ALA A 49 8.54 4.51 -4.01
N GLU A 50 8.90 3.72 -5.03
CA GLU A 50 8.36 3.85 -6.38
C GLU A 50 6.83 3.67 -6.39
N GLY A 51 6.31 2.68 -5.68
CA GLY A 51 4.88 2.41 -5.54
C GLY A 51 4.10 3.58 -4.92
N GLU A 52 4.65 4.21 -3.88
CA GLU A 52 4.03 5.41 -3.27
C GLU A 52 4.04 6.60 -4.24
N VAL A 53 5.08 6.76 -5.07
CA VAL A 53 5.12 7.78 -6.12
C VAL A 53 4.09 7.50 -7.22
N MET A 54 3.97 6.24 -7.67
CA MET A 54 2.95 5.82 -8.65
C MET A 54 1.54 6.10 -8.12
N GLN A 55 1.28 5.80 -6.83
CA GLN A 55 0.00 6.09 -6.21
C GLN A 55 -0.31 7.59 -6.17
N LEU A 56 0.69 8.43 -5.84
CA LEU A 56 0.52 9.89 -5.86
C LEU A 56 0.21 10.40 -7.27
N ALA A 57 0.81 9.82 -8.31
CA ALA A 57 0.55 10.19 -9.70
C ALA A 57 -0.83 9.70 -10.21
N ALA A 58 -1.32 8.57 -9.71
CA ALA A 58 -2.64 8.02 -10.04
C ALA A 58 -3.79 8.64 -9.20
N ALA A 59 -3.47 9.32 -8.10
CA ALA A 59 -4.46 9.96 -7.26
C ALA A 59 -5.29 10.98 -8.07
N LYS A 60 -6.59 11.04 -7.77
CA LYS A 60 -7.54 11.95 -8.44
C LYS A 60 -7.69 11.75 -9.95
N ASN A 61 -7.26 10.61 -10.49
CA ASN A 61 -7.42 10.27 -11.91
C ASN A 61 -8.34 9.06 -12.07
N LEU A 62 -9.60 9.29 -12.46
CA LEU A 62 -10.57 8.22 -12.68
C LEU A 62 -10.35 7.39 -13.96
N ASP A 63 -9.44 7.83 -14.83
CA ASP A 63 -9.01 7.03 -15.98
C ASP A 63 -7.99 5.95 -15.60
N THR A 64 -7.55 5.93 -14.33
CA THR A 64 -6.68 4.88 -13.78
C THR A 64 -7.27 3.49 -14.07
N THR A 65 -6.44 2.64 -14.65
CA THR A 65 -6.79 1.29 -15.04
C THR A 65 -6.60 0.29 -13.90
N GLU A 66 -7.26 -0.86 -14.01
CA GLU A 66 -7.04 -1.97 -13.08
C GLU A 66 -5.57 -2.39 -13.08
N ASP A 67 -4.91 -2.45 -14.24
CA ASP A 67 -3.49 -2.80 -14.36
C ASP A 67 -2.57 -1.79 -13.65
N GLU A 68 -2.83 -0.49 -13.78
CA GLU A 68 -2.09 0.56 -13.07
C GLU A 68 -2.31 0.46 -11.55
N HIS A 69 -3.54 0.21 -11.11
CA HIS A 69 -3.82 -0.04 -9.70
C HIS A 69 -3.11 -1.29 -9.17
N PHE A 70 -3.12 -2.39 -9.92
CA PHE A 70 -2.39 -3.62 -9.57
C PHE A 70 -0.87 -3.36 -9.50
N ALA A 71 -0.31 -2.55 -10.38
CA ALA A 71 1.09 -2.16 -10.31
C ALA A 71 1.41 -1.39 -9.01
N VAL A 72 0.54 -0.45 -8.61
CA VAL A 72 0.67 0.31 -7.36
C VAL A 72 0.67 -0.62 -6.14
N ILE A 73 -0.36 -1.45 -5.96
CA ILE A 73 -0.47 -2.31 -4.76
C ILE A 73 0.61 -3.40 -4.73
N LYS A 74 1.08 -3.84 -5.90
CA LYS A 74 2.20 -4.76 -6.02
C LYS A 74 3.49 -4.15 -5.49
N ALA A 75 3.76 -2.89 -5.85
CA ALA A 75 4.96 -2.18 -5.45
C ALA A 75 4.90 -1.71 -4.00
N LYS A 76 3.83 -1.02 -3.62
CA LYS A 76 3.66 -0.39 -2.31
C LYS A 76 3.52 -1.40 -1.16
N THR A 77 2.81 -2.50 -1.39
CA THR A 77 2.45 -3.45 -0.32
C THR A 77 3.05 -4.83 -0.56
N ALA A 78 2.76 -5.45 -1.70
CA ALA A 78 3.11 -6.86 -1.92
C ALA A 78 4.63 -7.12 -2.01
N ALA A 79 5.41 -6.15 -2.48
CA ALA A 79 6.86 -6.25 -2.58
C ALA A 79 7.52 -6.56 -1.22
N LEU A 80 7.05 -5.94 -0.13
CA LEU A 80 7.60 -6.18 1.21
C LEU A 80 7.24 -7.57 1.73
N PHE A 81 6.00 -8.01 1.53
CA PHE A 81 5.59 -9.38 1.89
C PHE A 81 6.42 -10.43 1.14
N SER A 82 6.62 -10.22 -0.16
CA SER A 82 7.47 -11.06 -1.01
C SER A 82 8.90 -11.12 -0.50
N ALA A 83 9.50 -9.96 -0.21
CA ALA A 83 10.88 -9.88 0.30
C ALA A 83 11.02 -10.56 1.67
N ALA A 84 10.08 -10.31 2.59
CA ALA A 84 10.07 -10.91 3.92
C ALA A 84 9.96 -12.44 3.87
N ALA A 85 9.14 -12.98 2.96
CA ALA A 85 9.01 -14.43 2.77
C ALA A 85 10.26 -15.04 2.11
N GLU A 86 11.01 -14.27 1.30
CA GLU A 86 12.19 -14.73 0.57
C GLU A 86 13.49 -14.66 1.39
N VAL A 87 13.66 -13.69 2.29
CA VAL A 87 14.92 -13.56 3.05
C VAL A 87 15.18 -14.71 4.02
N GLY A 88 14.13 -15.27 4.62
CA GLY A 88 14.23 -16.45 5.49
C GLY A 88 14.89 -17.65 4.82
N PRO A 89 14.36 -18.17 3.69
CA PRO A 89 14.96 -19.29 2.98
C PRO A 89 16.32 -18.96 2.36
N VAL A 90 16.61 -17.70 2.04
CA VAL A 90 17.95 -17.25 1.62
C VAL A 90 18.97 -17.47 2.75
N ILE A 91 18.67 -16.99 3.95
CA ILE A 91 19.53 -17.15 5.13
C ILE A 91 19.69 -18.62 5.50
N ALA A 92 18.62 -19.41 5.41
CA ALA A 92 18.63 -20.85 5.66
C ALA A 92 19.32 -21.68 4.56
N GLN A 93 19.85 -21.03 3.51
CA GLN A 93 20.47 -21.68 2.35
C GLN A 93 19.56 -22.71 1.67
N ALA A 94 18.24 -22.46 1.67
CA ALA A 94 17.26 -23.32 1.02
C ALA A 94 17.45 -23.34 -0.50
N SER A 95 16.82 -24.32 -1.15
CA SER A 95 16.89 -24.49 -2.61
C SER A 95 16.32 -23.26 -3.34
N ARG A 96 16.76 -23.03 -4.59
CA ARG A 96 16.20 -21.96 -5.43
C ARG A 96 14.69 -22.12 -5.64
N THR A 97 14.22 -23.36 -5.71
CA THR A 97 12.80 -23.67 -5.85
C THR A 97 12.00 -23.21 -4.64
N ASP A 98 12.49 -23.49 -3.42
CA ASP A 98 11.80 -23.09 -2.19
C ASP A 98 11.82 -21.57 -1.99
N ARG A 99 12.95 -20.92 -2.31
CA ARG A 99 13.05 -19.45 -2.31
C ARG A 99 12.01 -18.83 -3.25
N ALA A 100 11.93 -19.32 -4.49
CA ALA A 100 10.97 -18.83 -5.48
C ALA A 100 9.51 -19.08 -5.06
N ALA A 101 9.23 -20.24 -4.45
CA ALA A 101 7.91 -20.57 -3.94
C ALA A 101 7.49 -19.61 -2.82
N LEU A 102 8.37 -19.34 -1.85
CA LEU A 102 8.09 -18.42 -0.75
C LEU A 102 7.99 -16.96 -1.20
N ARG A 103 8.83 -16.54 -2.14
CA ARG A 103 8.70 -15.24 -2.80
C ARG A 103 7.32 -15.07 -3.45
N SER A 104 6.90 -16.06 -4.24
CA SER A 104 5.58 -16.06 -4.90
C SER A 104 4.44 -16.07 -3.87
N TYR A 105 4.56 -16.86 -2.81
CA TYR A 105 3.60 -16.86 -1.70
C TYR A 105 3.46 -15.47 -1.09
N GLY A 106 4.58 -14.82 -0.71
CA GLY A 106 4.57 -13.49 -0.11
C GLY A 106 3.95 -12.45 -1.05
N MET A 107 4.27 -12.50 -2.34
CA MET A 107 3.68 -11.62 -3.35
C MET A 107 2.16 -11.76 -3.41
N ASN A 108 1.64 -12.98 -3.54
CA ASN A 108 0.21 -13.22 -3.62
C ASN A 108 -0.53 -12.88 -2.32
N LEU A 109 0.08 -13.19 -1.17
CA LEU A 109 -0.47 -12.82 0.14
C LEU A 109 -0.57 -11.30 0.29
N GLY A 110 0.47 -10.56 -0.09
CA GLY A 110 0.47 -9.10 -0.01
C GLY A 110 -0.53 -8.44 -0.94
N LEU A 111 -0.72 -8.99 -2.16
CA LEU A 111 -1.78 -8.54 -3.07
C LEU A 111 -3.17 -8.77 -2.48
N ALA A 112 -3.44 -9.99 -1.99
CA ALA A 112 -4.71 -10.32 -1.35
C ALA A 112 -4.98 -9.45 -0.11
N PHE A 113 -3.94 -9.20 0.70
CA PHE A 113 -4.02 -8.33 1.86
C PHE A 113 -4.46 -6.91 1.49
N GLN A 114 -3.82 -6.30 0.48
CA GLN A 114 -4.17 -4.93 0.08
C GLN A 114 -5.56 -4.85 -0.55
N LEU A 115 -5.95 -5.81 -1.39
CA LEU A 115 -7.30 -5.83 -1.98
C LEU A 115 -8.39 -5.92 -0.91
N ILE A 116 -8.14 -6.65 0.18
CA ILE A 116 -9.07 -6.75 1.31
C ILE A 116 -9.08 -5.44 2.12
N ASP A 117 -7.91 -4.83 2.40
CA ASP A 117 -7.82 -3.52 3.09
C ASP A 117 -8.59 -2.44 2.31
N ASP A 118 -8.38 -2.34 0.99
CA ASP A 118 -9.10 -1.41 0.11
C ASP A 118 -10.61 -1.68 0.10
N ALA A 119 -11.06 -2.94 0.09
CA ALA A 119 -12.48 -3.27 0.11
C ALA A 119 -13.13 -2.93 1.47
N LEU A 120 -12.40 -3.15 2.57
CA LEU A 120 -12.86 -2.85 3.93
C LEU A 120 -12.95 -1.34 4.18
N ASP A 121 -12.17 -0.52 3.48
CA ASP A 121 -12.26 0.94 3.55
C ASP A 121 -13.63 1.48 3.09
N TYR A 122 -14.36 0.74 2.24
CA TYR A 122 -15.69 1.14 1.73
C TYR A 122 -16.86 0.31 2.29
N GLY A 123 -16.62 -0.90 2.79
CA GLY A 123 -17.69 -1.85 3.18
C GLY A 123 -17.68 -2.29 4.64
N GLY A 124 -16.71 -1.86 5.45
CA GLY A 124 -16.55 -2.32 6.83
C GLY A 124 -17.42 -1.56 7.84
N SER A 125 -17.95 -2.26 8.85
CA SER A 125 -18.46 -1.58 10.05
C SER A 125 -17.27 -1.01 10.83
N SER A 126 -17.31 0.29 11.12
CA SER A 126 -16.23 1.02 11.81
C SER A 126 -15.87 0.44 13.20
N THR A 127 -16.74 -0.39 13.78
CA THR A 127 -16.54 -1.00 15.11
C THR A 127 -15.41 -2.03 15.15
N ASP A 128 -15.12 -2.72 14.05
CA ASP A 128 -14.16 -3.85 14.05
C ASP A 128 -12.77 -3.47 13.48
N LEU A 129 -12.70 -2.43 12.64
CA LEU A 129 -11.49 -2.08 11.87
C LEU A 129 -10.51 -1.15 12.59
N GLY A 130 -10.94 -0.46 13.64
CA GLY A 130 -10.08 0.49 14.39
C GLY A 130 -9.51 1.66 13.56
N LYS A 131 -10.01 1.82 12.31
CA LYS A 131 -9.78 2.89 11.33
C LYS A 131 -11.12 3.53 10.95
N ASN A 132 -11.08 4.76 10.43
CA ASN A 132 -12.26 5.43 9.93
C ASN A 132 -12.58 4.89 8.53
N VAL A 133 -13.83 4.48 8.29
CA VAL A 133 -14.30 4.06 6.97
C VAL A 133 -14.22 5.26 6.01
N GLY A 134 -13.77 5.04 4.78
CA GLY A 134 -13.70 6.04 3.71
C GLY A 134 -12.48 6.96 3.77
N ASP A 135 -11.39 6.54 4.40
CA ASP A 135 -10.15 7.33 4.40
C ASP A 135 -9.59 7.45 2.97
N ASP A 136 -9.66 6.38 2.16
CA ASP A 136 -9.20 6.41 0.76
C ASP A 136 -10.06 7.34 -0.10
N PHE A 137 -11.37 7.37 0.17
CA PHE A 137 -12.29 8.30 -0.48
C PHE A 137 -11.94 9.76 -0.14
N ARG A 138 -11.73 10.07 1.15
CA ARG A 138 -11.38 11.43 1.60
C ARG A 138 -10.03 11.89 1.07
N GLU A 139 -9.08 10.97 0.90
CA GLU A 139 -7.76 11.25 0.32
C GLU A 139 -7.78 11.31 -1.22
N GLY A 140 -8.91 10.98 -1.87
CA GLY A 140 -9.05 10.99 -3.32
C GLY A 140 -8.27 9.87 -4.01
N LYS A 141 -8.02 8.76 -3.31
CA LYS A 141 -7.38 7.59 -3.88
C LYS A 141 -8.33 6.84 -4.78
N VAL A 142 -7.80 6.38 -5.91
CA VAL A 142 -8.54 5.60 -6.91
C VAL A 142 -8.18 4.13 -6.72
N THR A 143 -8.85 3.48 -5.78
CA THR A 143 -8.68 2.04 -5.47
C THR A 143 -9.58 1.17 -6.35
N LEU A 144 -9.37 -0.15 -6.33
CA LEU A 144 -10.15 -1.07 -7.18
C LEU A 144 -11.68 -0.95 -7.01
N PRO A 145 -12.24 -0.82 -5.78
CA PRO A 145 -13.68 -0.59 -5.61
C PRO A 145 -14.19 0.64 -6.41
N VAL A 146 -13.46 1.75 -6.36
CA VAL A 146 -13.81 2.99 -7.09
C VAL A 146 -13.69 2.79 -8.60
N ILE A 147 -12.61 2.16 -9.08
CA ILE A 147 -12.39 1.87 -10.50
C ILE A 147 -13.56 1.04 -11.05
N LEU A 148 -13.95 -0.02 -10.34
CA LEU A 148 -15.05 -0.89 -10.75
C LEU A 148 -16.40 -0.17 -10.70
N ALA A 149 -16.66 0.61 -9.65
CA ALA A 149 -17.89 1.39 -9.50
C ALA A 149 -18.03 2.44 -10.62
N TYR A 150 -16.97 3.18 -10.93
CA TYR A 150 -16.96 4.19 -11.99
C TYR A 150 -17.15 3.55 -13.38
N ARG A 151 -16.43 2.45 -13.68
CA ARG A 151 -16.53 1.76 -14.97
C ARG A 151 -17.91 1.15 -15.20
N ARG A 152 -18.53 0.58 -14.17
CA ARG A 152 -19.84 -0.08 -14.25
C ARG A 152 -21.02 0.87 -14.04
N GLY A 153 -20.76 2.07 -13.51
CA GLY A 153 -21.78 3.04 -13.18
C GLY A 153 -22.44 3.71 -14.40
N THR A 154 -23.67 4.13 -14.18
CA THR A 154 -24.48 5.00 -15.04
C THR A 154 -23.82 6.37 -15.22
N LYS A 155 -24.33 7.15 -16.18
CA LYS A 155 -23.86 8.53 -16.39
C LYS A 155 -23.95 9.40 -15.14
N ALA A 156 -25.02 9.24 -14.34
CA ALA A 156 -25.21 9.99 -13.11
C ALA A 156 -24.17 9.61 -12.04
N GLU A 157 -23.93 8.31 -11.84
CA GLU A 157 -22.93 7.81 -10.88
C GLU A 157 -21.50 8.20 -11.31
N ARG A 158 -21.20 8.16 -12.61
CA ARG A 158 -19.91 8.65 -13.12
C ARG A 158 -19.71 10.15 -12.87
N SER A 159 -20.75 10.95 -13.02
CA SER A 159 -20.71 12.38 -12.67
C SER A 159 -20.54 12.61 -11.17
N PHE A 160 -21.08 11.74 -10.32
CA PHE A 160 -20.80 11.76 -8.89
C PHE A 160 -19.32 11.51 -8.60
N TRP A 161 -18.75 10.40 -9.11
CA TRP A 161 -17.35 10.04 -8.87
C TRP A 161 -16.38 11.12 -9.36
N LYS A 162 -16.63 11.74 -10.52
CA LYS A 162 -15.82 12.86 -11.01
C LYS A 162 -15.78 14.03 -10.03
N ARG A 163 -16.94 14.46 -9.52
CA ARG A 163 -17.00 15.55 -8.54
C ARG A 163 -16.32 15.17 -7.22
N ALA A 164 -16.54 13.95 -6.74
CA ALA A 164 -15.96 13.48 -5.49
C ALA A 164 -14.43 13.38 -5.55
N ILE A 165 -13.88 12.78 -6.61
CA ILE A 165 -12.47 12.42 -6.72
C ILE A 165 -11.64 13.51 -7.43
N GLU A 166 -12.08 14.03 -8.57
CA GLU A 166 -11.30 15.01 -9.37
C GLU A 166 -11.45 16.43 -8.81
N GLU A 167 -12.66 16.81 -8.39
CA GLU A 167 -12.96 18.15 -7.84
C GLU A 167 -12.81 18.22 -6.31
N ASN A 168 -12.52 17.09 -5.66
CA ASN A 168 -12.30 16.97 -4.21
C ASN A 168 -13.50 17.45 -3.37
N VAL A 169 -14.72 17.27 -3.90
CA VAL A 169 -15.98 17.53 -3.20
C VAL A 169 -16.36 16.27 -2.42
N THR A 170 -15.64 16.03 -1.33
CA THR A 170 -15.85 14.89 -0.44
C THR A 170 -16.67 15.34 0.77
N ASP A 171 -18.00 15.22 0.70
CA ASP A 171 -18.87 15.30 1.87
C ASP A 171 -19.05 13.91 2.50
N ASP A 172 -19.18 13.83 3.83
CA ASP A 172 -19.46 12.55 4.50
C ASP A 172 -20.82 11.96 4.03
N ALA A 173 -21.71 12.79 3.46
CA ALA A 173 -22.94 12.37 2.82
C ALA A 173 -22.74 11.60 1.50
N GLY A 174 -21.58 11.72 0.84
CA GLY A 174 -21.24 10.96 -0.36
C GLY A 174 -20.73 9.55 -0.09
N LEU A 175 -20.45 9.21 1.17
CA LEU A 175 -20.10 7.86 1.62
C LEU A 175 -21.33 7.00 1.98
N GLU A 176 -22.51 7.62 2.14
CA GLU A 176 -23.81 6.98 2.42
C GLU A 176 -24.62 6.72 1.14
#